data_AF-A0A848RPT0-F1
#
_entry.id   AF-A0A848RPT0-F1
#
_cell.length_a   1.000
_cell.length_b   1.000
_cell.length_c   1.000
_cell.angle_alpha   90.00
_cell.angle_beta   90.00
_cell.angle_gamma   90.00
#
_symmetry.space_group_name_H-M   'P 1'
#
loop_
_entity.id
_entity.type
_entity.pdbx_description
1 polymer ?
#
loop_
_entity_poly.entity_id
_entity_poly.type
_entity_poly.pdbx_seq_one_letter_code
_entity_poly.pdbx_strand_id
1 'polypeptide(L)' 'MHIIFDYEKDMKFRPLAGDGEITGLLSNDVDFNNFLIEWNEMRKKHYNDEITDEEFEDWKLSYPKKSRFLK' A
#
# COMPACT_ATOMS: atom_id res chain seq x y z
N MET A 1 -10.05 -0.69 4.99
CA MET A 1 -8.58 -0.51 4.81
C MET A 1 -7.96 0.53 5.72
N HIS A 2 -8.64 1.61 6.13
CA HIS A 2 -8.05 2.61 7.05
C HIS A 2 -7.46 2.01 8.34
N ILE A 3 -8.12 0.98 8.90
CA ILE A 3 -7.61 0.21 10.05
C ILE A 3 -6.19 -0.33 9.81
N ILE A 4 -5.84 -0.73 8.58
CA ILE A 4 -4.50 -1.27 8.27
C ILE A 4 -3.44 -0.16 8.31
N PHE A 5 -3.78 1.06 7.95
CA PHE A 5 -2.88 2.21 8.06
C PHE A 5 -2.64 2.60 9.51
N ASP A 6 -3.68 2.55 10.36
CA ASP A 6 -3.54 2.84 11.78
C ASP A 6 -2.59 1.85 12.47
N TYR A 7 -2.62 0.59 12.04
CA TYR A 7 -1.72 -0.45 12.51
C TYR A 7 -0.43 -0.58 11.69
N GLU A 8 -0.15 0.27 10.70
CA GLU A 8 1.03 0.15 9.83
C GLU A 8 2.35 0.18 10.63
N LYS A 9 2.39 0.93 11.74
CA LYS A 9 3.55 1.00 12.64
C LYS A 9 3.71 -0.24 13.53
N ASP A 10 2.60 -0.90 13.85
CA ASP A 10 2.55 -2.07 14.74
C ASP A 10 2.69 -3.38 13.96
N MET A 11 2.04 -3.44 12.79
CA MET A 11 2.22 -4.47 11.79
C MET A 11 3.55 -4.22 11.10
N LYS A 12 4.61 -4.84 11.61
CA LYS A 12 5.89 -4.96 10.89
C LYS A 12 5.69 -5.79 9.62
N PHE A 13 5.04 -5.21 8.61
CA PHE A 13 4.93 -5.77 7.28
C PHE A 13 6.35 -5.83 6.72
N ARG A 14 7.01 -6.97 6.95
CA ARG A 14 8.28 -7.25 6.30
C ARG A 14 7.99 -7.50 4.84
N PRO A 15 8.59 -6.74 3.91
CA PRO A 15 8.66 -7.17 2.53
C PRO A 15 9.34 -8.55 2.55
N LEU A 16 8.69 -9.56 1.96
CA LEU A 16 9.41 -10.79 1.66
C LEU A 16 10.43 -10.41 0.59
N ALA A 17 11.72 -10.47 0.94
CA ALA A 17 12.79 -10.05 0.07
C ALA A 17 12.83 -10.96 -1.17
N GLY A 18 12.24 -10.46 -2.26
CA GLY A 18 12.35 -10.98 -3.61
C GLY A 18 12.24 -9.80 -4.57
N ASP A 19 13.39 -9.29 -5.01
CA ASP A 19 13.61 -8.43 -6.18
C ASP A 19 12.61 -7.31 -6.49
N GLY A 20 12.00 -6.72 -5.45
CA GLY A 20 11.20 -5.51 -5.60
C GLY A 20 9.76 -5.73 -6.09
N GLU A 21 9.27 -6.95 -6.28
CA GLU A 21 7.84 -7.20 -6.50
C GLU A 21 7.16 -7.71 -5.22
N ILE A 22 5.92 -7.33 -4.97
CA ILE A 22 5.12 -7.96 -3.91
C ILE A 22 4.83 -9.39 -4.35
N THR A 23 5.71 -10.31 -3.99
CA THR A 23 5.55 -11.73 -4.31
C THR A 23 4.93 -12.52 -3.15
N GLY A 24 4.69 -11.89 -1.98
CA GLY A 24 4.55 -12.61 -0.71
C GLY A 24 3.21 -12.56 0.03
N LEU A 25 2.27 -11.68 -0.31
CA LEU A 25 0.97 -11.60 0.39
C LEU A 25 -0.16 -11.59 -0.65
N LEU A 26 -0.80 -12.75 -0.82
CA LEU A 26 -2.00 -12.92 -1.63
C LEU A 26 -3.14 -13.34 -0.71
N SER A 27 -4.19 -12.52 -0.67
CA SER A 27 -5.48 -12.86 -0.08
C SER A 27 -6.35 -13.54 -1.15
N ASN A 28 -7.37 -14.29 -0.72
CA ASN A 28 -8.45 -14.70 -1.61
C ASN A 28 -9.33 -13.52 -2.06
N ASP A 29 -9.17 -12.36 -1.43
CA ASP A 29 -9.85 -11.11 -1.76
C ASP A 29 -9.05 -10.32 -2.81
N VAL A 30 -9.62 -10.18 -4.00
CA VAL A 30 -9.03 -9.46 -5.13
C VAL A 30 -8.87 -7.96 -4.82
N ASP A 31 -9.82 -7.35 -4.12
CA ASP A 31 -9.75 -5.94 -3.74
C ASP A 31 -8.63 -5.70 -2.72
N PHE A 32 -8.42 -6.66 -1.82
CA PHE A 32 -7.29 -6.64 -0.90
C PHE A 32 -5.94 -6.79 -1.62
N ASN A 33 -5.85 -7.65 -2.63
CA ASN A 33 -4.63 -7.78 -3.44
C ASN A 33 -4.32 -6.49 -4.21
N ASN A 34 -5.34 -5.85 -4.77
CA ASN A 34 -5.22 -4.55 -5.45
C ASN A 34 -4.71 -3.48 -4.48
N PHE A 35 -5.24 -3.44 -3.26
CA PHE A 35 -4.75 -2.57 -2.19
C PHE A 35 -3.26 -2.81 -1.88
N LEU A 36 -2.84 -4.07 -1.70
CA LEU A 36 -1.46 -4.40 -1.39
C LEU A 36 -0.50 -3.88 -2.47
N ILE A 37 -0.88 -4.06 -3.75
CA ILE A 37 -0.11 -3.58 -4.91
C ILE A 37 0.10 -2.06 -4.84
N GLU A 38 -0.99 -1.29 -4.75
CA GLU A 38 -0.91 0.18 -4.69
C GLU A 38 -0.19 0.68 -3.43
N TRP A 39 -0.42 0.04 -2.29
CA TRP A 39 0.21 0.42 -1.04
C TRP A 39 1.73 0.27 -1.09
N ASN A 40 2.24 -0.81 -1.68
CA ASN A 40 3.69 -0.98 -1.86
C ASN A 40 4.28 0.05 -2.83
N GLU A 41 3.57 0.39 -3.90
CA GLU A 41 4.01 1.44 -4.83
C GLU A 41 4.12 2.78 -4.11
N MET A 42 3.08 3.16 -3.36
CA MET A 42 3.06 4.44 -2.64
C MET A 42 4.08 4.48 -1.50
N ARG A 43 4.26 3.38 -0.75
CA ARG A 43 5.33 3.27 0.24
C ARG A 43 6.71 3.42 -0.36
N LYS A 44 6.99 2.79 -1.50
CA LYS A 44 8.30 2.90 -2.16
C LYS A 44 8.58 4.33 -2.62
N LYS A 45 7.60 4.98 -3.24
CA LYS A 45 7.72 6.37 -3.64
C LYS A 45 8.02 7.27 -2.44
N HIS A 46 7.33 7.04 -1.32
CA HIS A 46 7.55 7.78 -0.08
C HIS A 46 8.95 7.53 0.50
N TYR A 47 9.40 6.27 0.56
CA TYR A 47 10.76 5.93 1.01
C TYR A 47 11.88 6.47 0.11
N ASN A 48 11.60 6.66 -1.18
CA ASN A 48 12.53 7.22 -2.15
C ASN A 48 12.44 8.76 -2.25
N ASP A 49 11.67 9.41 -1.37
CA ASP A 49 11.40 10.86 -1.41
C ASP A 49 10.77 11.34 -2.74
N GLU A 50 10.12 10.44 -3.51
CA GLU A 50 9.40 10.76 -4.76
C GLU A 50 8.04 11.42 -4.49
N ILE A 51 7.46 11.18 -3.31
CA ILE A 51 6.23 11.83 -2.82
C ILE A 51 6.44 12.29 -1.38
N THR A 52 5.76 13.36 -1.02
CA THR A 52 5.76 13.92 0.34
C THR A 52 4.93 13.08 1.31
N ASP A 53 5.15 13.30 2.62
CA ASP A 53 4.28 12.76 3.68
C ASP A 53 2.80 13.10 3.43
N GLU A 54 2.52 14.34 3.00
CA GLU A 54 1.17 14.83 2.74
C GLU A 54 0.51 14.12 1.55
N GLU A 55 1.23 13.91 0.46
CA GLU A 55 0.75 13.16 -0.70
C GLU A 55 0.50 11.68 -0.36
N PHE A 56 1.35 11.10 0.50
CA PHE A 56 1.17 9.74 0.96
C PHE A 56 -0.08 9.60 1.84
N GLU A 57 -0.31 10.54 2.77
CA GLU A 57 -1.51 10.57 3.61
C GLU A 57 -2.79 10.90 2.83
N ASP A 58 -2.76 11.83 1.85
CA ASP A 58 -3.93 12.07 0.96
C ASP A 58 -4.29 10.81 0.20
N TRP A 59 -3.30 10.08 -0.31
CA TRP A 59 -3.55 8.80 -0.97
C TRP A 59 -4.22 7.80 -0.02
N LYS A 60 -3.72 7.62 1.21
CA LYS A 60 -4.34 6.74 2.22
C LYS A 60 -5.79 7.11 2.52
N LEU A 61 -6.09 8.40 2.66
CA LEU A 61 -7.44 8.92 2.89
C LEU A 61 -8.36 8.76 1.68
N SER A 62 -7.78 8.80 0.48
CA SER A 62 -8.52 8.67 -0.77
C SER A 62 -8.84 7.23 -1.16
N TYR A 63 -8.19 6.24 -0.54
CA TYR A 63 -8.42 4.82 -0.81
C TYR A 63 -9.75 4.34 -0.17
N PRO A 64 -10.55 3.48 -0.84
CA PRO A 64 -10.33 2.94 -2.19
C PRO A 64 -10.76 3.89 -3.31
N LYS A 65 -11.44 5.00 -3.06
CA LYS A 65 -12.10 5.84 -4.10
C LYS A 65 -11.22 6.24 -5.29
N LYS A 66 -9.91 6.45 -5.09
CA LYS A 66 -8.93 6.78 -6.15
C LYS A 66 -8.11 5.56 -6.65
N SER A 67 -8.44 4.36 -6.21
CA SER A 67 -7.78 3.11 -6.64
C SER A 67 -7.88 2.97 -8.16
N ARG A 68 -6.76 2.64 -8.81
CA ARG A 68 -6.72 2.43 -10.27
C ARG A 68 -7.44 1.14 -10.69
N PHE A 69 -7.75 0.29 -9.72
CA PHE A 69 -8.45 -0.98 -9.91
C PHE A 69 -9.96 -0.88 -9.69
N LEU A 70 -10.48 0.27 -9.22
CA LEU A 70 -11.91 0.54 -9.24
C LEU A 70 -12.38 0.80 -10.68
N LYS A 71 -13.33 0.00 -11.15
CA LYS A 71 -14.08 0.22 -12.40
C LYS A 71 -15.31 1.08 -12.15
#